data_AF-A0A218QVE0-F1
#
_entry.id   AF-A0A218QVE0-F1
#
_cell.length_a   1.000
_cell.length_b   1.000
_cell.length_c   1.000
_cell.angle_alpha   90.00
_cell.angle_beta   90.00
_cell.angle_gamma   90.00
#
_symmetry.space_group_name_H-M   'P 1'
#
loop_
_entity.id
_entity.type
_entity.pdbx_description
1 polymer ?
#
loop_
_entity_poly.entity_id
_entity_poly.type
_entity_poly.pdbx_seq_one_letter_code
_entity_poly.pdbx_strand_id
1 'polypeptide(L)'
;MKTHLALREVAAPGIALLIALSIVAILQGKRFVNAQPSKPNNEVETFKGRTAENGTKEQLNNRTLRLSLTADDPSFLKIKEGDAIARGQVLIDNTPERERLDRQKKSILLQVENIKSKTIPAPVKAPAQPGASNLPPAIFSEEKAAIAQCQLKLSQAKAILEGRTPLLQSDNPQVRAEMERAEAGLQIATQKVQEQEQLIAGMRDMKMQPAILQHEEAKLRQIQSEYEQTRSALDQSKAKLNSSAIEQQQELQQLQLAVKIAESELSLSMSRFTAAQSRRELLEYDANVESIKRSQYQAQLEQEFSRQQQQYAQSIREKDYQLAQLNISLANIEDKLAQIPLVRSPRDGYIRRVKPWIGNNGRYTTTITITSNLSSKNGNSSSASPASSPKTSTNKSTKR
;
A
#
# COMPACT_ATOMS: atom_id res chain seq x y z
N MET A 1 1.03 -21.59 -49.40
CA MET A 1 0.09 -22.65 -48.96
C MET A 1 -0.67 -22.08 -47.77
N LYS A 2 -1.89 -21.55 -47.95
CA LYS A 2 -3.16 -22.31 -47.94
C LYS A 2 -3.20 -23.25 -46.71
N THR A 3 -4.10 -23.14 -45.73
CA THR A 3 -5.45 -22.56 -45.68
C THR A 3 -6.03 -22.76 -44.26
N HIS A 4 -6.86 -21.82 -43.80
CA HIS A 4 -8.12 -22.01 -43.03
C HIS A 4 -8.05 -22.62 -41.60
N LEU A 5 -8.95 -22.33 -40.65
CA LEU A 5 -10.27 -21.72 -40.65
C LEU A 5 -10.59 -21.23 -39.23
N ALA A 6 -11.39 -20.17 -39.14
CA ALA A 6 -12.00 -19.63 -37.93
C ALA A 6 -13.35 -20.31 -37.59
N LEU A 7 -13.79 -20.20 -36.34
CA LEU A 7 -15.18 -20.25 -35.80
C LEU A 7 -15.05 -19.91 -34.28
N ARG A 8 -15.52 -18.79 -33.68
CA ARG A 8 -16.90 -18.20 -33.57
C ARG A 8 -17.91 -19.30 -33.19
N GLU A 9 -18.57 -19.33 -32.04
CA GLU A 9 -19.53 -18.35 -31.50
C GLU A 9 -20.04 -18.76 -30.09
N VAL A 10 -20.43 -17.75 -29.29
CA VAL A 10 -21.67 -17.62 -28.47
C VAL A 10 -21.94 -18.60 -27.31
N ALA A 11 -21.99 -18.07 -26.08
CA ALA A 11 -23.23 -17.96 -25.27
C ALA A 11 -22.92 -17.72 -23.77
N ALA A 12 -23.19 -16.50 -23.30
CA ALA A 12 -23.59 -16.27 -21.92
C ALA A 12 -25.13 -16.39 -21.82
N PRO A 13 -25.65 -16.94 -20.73
CA PRO A 13 -26.56 -16.19 -19.86
C PRO A 13 -26.16 -16.38 -18.38
N GLY A 14 -26.28 -15.42 -17.47
CA GLY A 14 -27.48 -14.64 -17.22
C GLY A 14 -28.20 -15.19 -15.98
N ILE A 15 -27.82 -14.66 -14.81
CA ILE A 15 -28.66 -14.34 -13.63
C ILE A 15 -29.82 -15.29 -13.29
N ALA A 16 -29.75 -15.97 -12.15
CA ALA A 16 -30.92 -16.18 -11.28
C ALA A 16 -30.48 -16.63 -9.87
N LEU A 17 -30.35 -15.66 -8.98
CA LEU A 17 -30.39 -15.82 -7.53
C LEU A 17 -31.83 -16.21 -7.17
N LEU A 18 -32.09 -17.49 -6.87
CA LEU A 18 -33.37 -17.94 -6.36
C LEU A 18 -33.25 -18.34 -4.89
N ILE A 19 -33.79 -17.44 -4.09
CA ILE A 19 -34.20 -17.59 -2.70
C ILE A 19 -35.17 -18.77 -2.62
N ALA A 20 -34.79 -19.83 -1.91
CA ALA A 20 -35.72 -20.83 -1.44
C ALA A 20 -35.72 -20.79 0.10
N LEU A 21 -36.69 -20.04 0.63
CA LEU A 21 -37.23 -20.26 1.97
C LEU A 21 -37.75 -21.71 2.04
N SER A 22 -37.19 -22.51 2.93
CA SER A 22 -37.89 -23.67 3.49
C SER A 22 -37.80 -23.63 5.00
N ILE A 23 -38.80 -22.95 5.56
CA ILE A 23 -39.25 -23.07 6.94
C ILE A 23 -39.78 -24.50 7.11
N VAL A 24 -39.12 -25.31 7.94
CA VAL A 24 -39.76 -26.41 8.66
C VAL A 24 -39.29 -26.36 10.11
N ALA A 25 -40.14 -25.72 10.91
CA ALA A 25 -40.26 -25.92 12.34
C ALA A 25 -40.80 -27.33 12.64
N ILE A 26 -40.72 -27.73 13.92
CA ILE A 26 -41.19 -28.99 14.57
C ILE A 26 -39.98 -29.85 14.97
N LEU A 27 -39.72 -30.22 16.22
CA LEU A 27 -40.45 -30.07 17.48
C LEU A 27 -39.45 -30.33 18.62
N GLN A 28 -39.46 -29.43 19.61
CA GLN A 28 -39.48 -29.73 21.04
C GLN A 28 -38.46 -30.75 21.61
N GLY A 29 -37.37 -30.18 22.12
CA GLY A 29 -36.53 -30.78 23.16
C GLY A 29 -36.24 -29.78 24.27
N LYS A 30 -37.29 -29.18 24.85
CA LYS A 30 -37.19 -28.33 26.06
C LYS A 30 -36.61 -29.17 27.20
N ARG A 31 -35.35 -28.92 27.57
CA ARG A 31 -34.89 -29.08 28.95
C ARG A 31 -34.46 -27.72 29.46
N PHE A 32 -35.47 -26.97 29.87
CA PHE A 32 -35.33 -25.94 30.88
C PHE A 32 -34.75 -26.61 32.13
N VAL A 33 -33.44 -26.44 32.36
CA VAL A 33 -32.94 -26.48 33.73
C VAL A 33 -33.48 -25.22 34.38
N ASN A 34 -34.66 -25.39 34.95
CA ASN A 34 -35.34 -24.47 35.82
C ASN A 34 -34.43 -24.28 37.04
N ALA A 35 -33.45 -23.39 36.94
CA ALA A 35 -32.78 -22.84 38.10
C ALA A 35 -33.83 -22.00 38.82
N GLN A 36 -34.56 -22.70 39.70
CA GLN A 36 -35.34 -22.12 40.77
C GLN A 36 -34.54 -20.93 41.31
N PRO A 37 -35.11 -19.72 41.38
CA PRO A 37 -34.55 -18.72 42.27
C PRO A 37 -34.65 -19.33 43.67
N SER A 38 -33.55 -19.90 44.16
CA SER A 38 -33.39 -20.17 45.56
C SER A 38 -33.56 -18.82 46.22
N LYS A 39 -34.73 -18.61 46.82
CA LYS A 39 -34.96 -17.57 47.80
C LYS A 39 -33.70 -17.54 48.67
N PRO A 40 -33.03 -16.40 48.87
CA PRO A 40 -32.04 -16.34 49.92
C PRO A 40 -32.80 -16.72 51.19
N ASN A 41 -32.54 -17.93 51.68
CA ASN A 41 -33.06 -18.39 52.96
C ASN A 41 -32.23 -17.65 54.02
N ASN A 42 -32.44 -16.35 54.09
CA ASN A 42 -32.13 -15.55 55.26
C ASN A 42 -33.24 -15.84 56.27
N GLU A 43 -33.33 -17.09 56.72
CA GLU A 43 -33.67 -17.33 58.11
C GLU A 43 -32.47 -16.81 58.90
N VAL A 44 -32.49 -15.51 59.14
CA VAL A 44 -31.95 -14.98 60.38
C VAL A 44 -32.68 -15.76 61.46
N GLU A 45 -32.00 -16.65 62.18
CA GLU A 45 -32.48 -17.15 63.45
C GLU A 45 -32.57 -15.94 64.41
N THR A 46 -33.61 -15.14 64.25
CA THR A 46 -34.10 -14.25 65.29
C THR A 46 -34.60 -15.17 66.39
N PHE A 47 -33.83 -15.21 67.47
CA PHE A 47 -34.20 -15.81 68.73
C PHE A 47 -35.69 -15.59 69.04
N LYS A 48 -36.49 -16.66 68.93
CA LYS A 48 -37.87 -16.72 69.41
C LYS A 48 -37.80 -16.88 70.93
N GLY A 49 -37.50 -15.79 71.62
CA GLY A 49 -37.67 -15.72 73.06
C GLY A 49 -39.14 -16.00 73.40
N ARG A 50 -39.39 -16.84 74.41
CA ARG A 50 -40.72 -17.02 75.00
C ARG A 50 -41.35 -15.65 75.22
N THR A 51 -42.43 -15.38 74.49
CA THR A 51 -43.31 -14.24 74.71
C THR A 51 -43.93 -14.37 76.09
N ALA A 52 -43.42 -13.58 77.04
CA ALA A 52 -44.22 -13.09 78.13
C ALA A 52 -44.93 -11.84 77.60
N GLU A 53 -46.26 -11.91 77.56
CA GLU A 53 -47.15 -10.81 77.21
C GLU A 53 -46.93 -9.61 78.14
N ASN A 54 -47.08 -8.42 77.55
CA ASN A 54 -47.21 -7.12 78.21
C ASN A 54 -46.04 -6.68 79.12
N GLY A 55 -45.10 -5.95 78.49
CA GLY A 55 -44.16 -5.08 79.18
C GLY A 55 -43.72 -3.97 78.24
N THR A 56 -43.94 -2.72 78.64
CA THR A 56 -43.43 -1.49 78.03
C THR A 56 -41.97 -1.66 77.60
N LYS A 57 -41.55 -1.00 76.50
CA LYS A 57 -40.19 -1.09 75.88
C LYS A 57 -39.02 -0.83 76.86
N GLU A 58 -39.30 -0.42 78.09
CA GLU A 58 -38.33 -0.19 79.17
C GLU A 58 -38.13 -1.40 80.11
N GLN A 59 -39.09 -2.33 80.25
CA GLN A 59 -38.97 -3.46 81.19
C GLN A 59 -38.18 -4.67 80.65
N LEU A 60 -38.09 -4.84 79.32
CA LEU A 60 -37.23 -5.87 78.70
C LEU A 60 -35.73 -5.53 78.79
N ASN A 61 -35.38 -4.27 79.06
CA ASN A 61 -34.01 -3.83 79.19
C ASN A 61 -33.37 -4.31 80.50
N ASN A 62 -34.15 -4.55 81.56
CA ASN A 62 -33.63 -4.94 82.88
C ASN A 62 -33.55 -6.44 83.18
N ARG A 63 -34.08 -7.32 82.32
CA ARG A 63 -33.97 -8.78 82.52
C ARG A 63 -32.63 -9.31 82.01
N THR A 64 -32.02 -10.28 82.69
CA THR A 64 -30.78 -10.91 82.20
C THR A 64 -31.05 -11.70 80.91
N LEU A 65 -30.25 -11.50 79.86
CA LEU A 65 -30.39 -12.18 78.57
C LEU A 65 -29.30 -13.23 78.47
N ARG A 66 -29.70 -14.49 78.25
CA ARG A 66 -28.77 -15.60 77.98
C ARG A 66 -28.76 -15.87 76.49
N LEU A 67 -27.62 -15.69 75.86
CA LEU A 67 -27.40 -15.93 74.43
C LEU A 67 -26.53 -17.18 74.29
N SER A 68 -26.97 -18.16 73.50
CA SER A 68 -26.11 -19.28 73.08
C SER A 68 -25.43 -18.87 71.79
N LEU A 69 -24.10 -18.94 71.79
CA LEU A 69 -23.25 -18.52 70.69
C LEU A 69 -22.46 -19.72 70.17
N THR A 70 -22.40 -19.87 68.86
CA THR A 70 -21.64 -20.93 68.18
C THR A 70 -20.53 -20.30 67.34
N ALA A 71 -19.31 -20.82 67.44
CA ALA A 71 -18.17 -20.41 66.63
C ALA A 71 -17.28 -21.62 66.27
N ASP A 72 -16.55 -21.53 65.17
CA ASP A 72 -15.62 -22.58 64.74
C ASP A 72 -14.29 -22.55 65.53
N ASP A 73 -13.90 -21.38 66.04
CA ASP A 73 -12.73 -21.21 66.91
C ASP A 73 -13.10 -20.33 68.12
N PRO A 74 -12.74 -20.72 69.36
CA PRO A 74 -12.99 -19.93 70.56
C PRO A 74 -12.33 -18.55 70.57
N SER A 75 -11.28 -18.33 69.76
CA SER A 75 -10.59 -17.04 69.63
C SER A 75 -11.39 -15.96 68.90
N PHE A 76 -12.50 -16.31 68.25
CA PHE A 76 -13.35 -15.36 67.52
C PHE A 76 -14.27 -14.52 68.41
N LEU A 77 -14.29 -14.78 69.73
CA LEU A 77 -15.04 -13.99 70.69
C LEU A 77 -14.34 -12.66 70.96
N LYS A 78 -15.03 -11.54 70.67
CA LYS A 78 -14.45 -10.20 70.79
C LYS A 78 -14.62 -9.55 72.17
N ILE A 79 -15.29 -10.23 73.09
CA ILE A 79 -15.77 -9.65 74.34
C ILE A 79 -15.30 -10.45 75.56
N LYS A 80 -15.04 -9.74 76.67
CA LYS A 80 -14.61 -10.33 77.95
C LYS A 80 -15.65 -10.08 79.03
N GLU A 81 -15.53 -10.82 80.14
CA GLU A 81 -16.38 -10.60 81.30
C GLU A 81 -16.16 -9.18 81.86
N GLY A 82 -17.27 -8.46 82.12
CA GLY A 82 -17.25 -7.09 82.59
C GLY A 82 -17.30 -6.02 81.49
N ASP A 83 -17.11 -6.39 80.21
CA ASP A 83 -17.14 -5.42 79.11
C ASP A 83 -18.55 -4.85 78.90
N ALA A 84 -18.60 -3.54 78.63
CA ALA A 84 -19.80 -2.85 78.17
C ALA A 84 -20.04 -3.17 76.69
N ILE A 85 -21.25 -3.57 76.36
CA ILE A 85 -21.68 -3.83 75.00
C ILE A 85 -22.85 -2.94 74.60
N ALA A 86 -22.75 -2.32 73.43
CA ALA A 86 -23.86 -1.59 72.81
C ALA A 86 -24.70 -2.52 71.92
N ARG A 87 -25.94 -2.16 71.63
CA ARG A 87 -26.83 -2.85 70.68
C ARG A 87 -26.21 -2.83 69.29
N GLY A 88 -26.14 -4.00 68.65
CA GLY A 88 -25.52 -4.16 67.34
C GLY A 88 -24.00 -4.35 67.37
N GLN A 89 -23.37 -4.29 68.55
CA GLN A 89 -21.95 -4.58 68.73
C GLN A 89 -21.68 -6.05 68.39
N VAL A 90 -20.57 -6.28 67.70
CA VAL A 90 -20.17 -7.61 67.24
C VAL A 90 -19.66 -8.43 68.42
N LEU A 91 -20.30 -9.57 68.66
CA LEU A 91 -19.96 -10.52 69.73
C LEU A 91 -18.98 -11.58 69.24
N ILE A 92 -19.22 -12.11 68.04
CA ILE A 92 -18.36 -13.10 67.36
C ILE A 92 -18.11 -12.65 65.93
N ASP A 93 -16.85 -12.69 65.53
CA ASP A 93 -16.43 -12.41 64.15
C ASP A 93 -15.08 -13.07 63.86
N ASN A 94 -15.04 -13.85 62.77
CA ASN A 94 -13.82 -14.40 62.23
C ASN A 94 -13.04 -13.29 61.49
N THR A 95 -12.39 -12.46 62.29
CA THR A 95 -11.57 -11.33 61.83
C THR A 95 -10.41 -11.75 60.91
N PRO A 96 -9.61 -12.80 61.23
CA PRO A 96 -8.48 -13.15 60.37
C PRO A 96 -8.90 -13.62 58.98
N GLU A 97 -9.99 -14.41 58.87
CA GLU A 97 -10.49 -14.85 57.56
C GLU A 97 -11.14 -13.71 56.77
N ARG A 98 -11.89 -12.82 57.43
CA ARG A 98 -12.45 -11.61 56.82
C ARG A 98 -11.34 -10.72 56.25
N GLU A 99 -10.30 -10.45 57.03
CA GLU A 99 -9.15 -9.67 56.57
C GLU A 99 -8.41 -10.35 55.41
N ARG A 100 -8.24 -11.68 55.44
CA ARG A 100 -7.62 -12.44 54.35
C ARG A 100 -8.40 -12.27 53.05
N LEU A 101 -9.72 -12.46 53.10
CA LEU A 101 -10.61 -12.34 51.94
C LEU A 101 -10.72 -10.88 51.46
N ASP A 102 -10.72 -9.89 52.36
CA ASP A 102 -10.69 -8.47 51.99
C ASP A 102 -9.39 -8.08 51.28
N ARG A 103 -8.24 -8.61 51.72
CA ARG A 103 -6.96 -8.43 51.02
C ARG A 103 -6.99 -9.06 49.63
N GLN A 104 -7.55 -10.26 49.50
CA GLN A 104 -7.72 -10.92 48.19
C GLN A 104 -8.65 -10.12 47.26
N LYS A 105 -9.79 -9.62 47.78
CA LYS A 105 -10.71 -8.74 47.05
C LYS A 105 -10.01 -7.48 46.56
N LYS A 106 -9.28 -6.78 47.43
CA LYS A 106 -8.51 -5.58 47.04
C LYS A 106 -7.47 -5.89 45.96
N SER A 107 -6.77 -7.02 46.07
CA SER A 107 -5.81 -7.46 45.06
C SER A 107 -6.47 -7.68 43.69
N ILE A 108 -7.60 -8.39 43.63
CA ILE A 108 -8.33 -8.63 42.38
C ILE A 108 -8.89 -7.33 41.81
N LEU A 109 -9.39 -6.41 42.66
CA LEU A 109 -9.85 -5.09 42.21
C LEU A 109 -8.72 -4.30 41.54
N LEU A 110 -7.51 -4.31 42.12
CA LEU A 110 -6.34 -3.67 41.50
C LEU A 110 -5.96 -4.34 40.17
N GLN A 111 -6.09 -5.67 40.06
CA GLN A 111 -5.85 -6.37 38.80
C GLN A 111 -6.88 -5.99 37.73
N VAL A 112 -8.17 -5.91 38.09
CA VAL A 112 -9.24 -5.42 37.20
C VAL A 112 -8.95 -4.00 36.75
N GLU A 113 -8.55 -3.11 37.66
CA GLU A 113 -8.20 -1.72 37.34
C GLU A 113 -7.00 -1.64 36.39
N ASN A 114 -5.95 -2.43 36.64
CA ASN A 114 -4.78 -2.51 35.76
C ASN A 114 -5.13 -3.01 34.35
N ILE A 115 -5.97 -4.04 34.24
CA ILE A 115 -6.41 -4.53 32.93
C ILE A 115 -7.32 -3.50 32.23
N LYS A 116 -8.19 -2.81 32.97
CA LYS A 116 -9.03 -1.74 32.42
C LYS A 116 -8.22 -0.57 31.90
N SER A 117 -7.22 -0.13 32.65
CA SER A 117 -6.35 1.00 32.30
C SER A 117 -5.40 0.69 31.14
N LYS A 118 -5.08 -0.59 30.88
CA LYS A 118 -4.32 -1.00 29.69
C LYS A 118 -5.13 -0.74 28.41
N THR A 119 -4.76 0.31 27.67
CA THR A 119 -5.34 0.64 26.37
C THR A 119 -4.70 -0.19 25.27
N ILE A 120 -5.52 -0.81 24.44
CA ILE A 120 -5.07 -1.52 23.24
C ILE A 120 -5.09 -0.51 22.08
N PRO A 121 -3.95 -0.20 21.44
CA PRO A 121 -3.92 0.77 20.34
C PRO A 121 -4.70 0.23 19.13
N ALA A 122 -5.55 1.07 18.55
CA ALA A 122 -6.30 0.71 17.36
C ALA A 122 -5.38 0.74 16.12
N PRO A 123 -5.59 -0.16 15.14
CA PRO A 123 -4.83 -0.13 13.90
C PRO A 123 -5.14 1.13 13.11
N VAL A 124 -4.10 1.76 12.56
CA VAL A 124 -4.21 2.98 11.74
C VAL A 124 -4.21 2.59 10.26
N LYS A 125 -5.18 3.10 9.50
CA LYS A 125 -5.25 2.87 8.06
C LYS A 125 -4.13 3.64 7.35
N ALA A 126 -3.44 2.98 6.42
CA ALA A 126 -2.41 3.63 5.61
C ALA A 126 -3.02 4.78 4.75
N PRO A 127 -2.30 5.90 4.57
CA PRO A 127 -2.75 7.00 3.73
C PRO A 127 -2.89 6.56 2.28
N ALA A 128 -3.91 7.08 1.58
CA ALA A 128 -4.10 6.82 0.16
C ALA A 128 -2.93 7.41 -0.65
N GLN A 129 -2.36 6.61 -1.56
CA GLN A 129 -1.28 7.10 -2.41
C GLN A 129 -1.81 8.15 -3.40
N PRO A 130 -1.00 9.17 -3.73
CA PRO A 130 -1.36 10.17 -4.74
C PRO A 130 -1.61 9.51 -6.10
N GLY A 131 -2.59 10.02 -6.83
CA GLY A 131 -2.99 9.52 -8.15
C GLY A 131 -1.81 9.50 -9.14
N ALA A 132 -1.81 8.53 -10.05
CA ALA A 132 -0.82 8.48 -11.11
C ALA A 132 -0.99 9.68 -12.05
N SER A 133 0.12 10.34 -12.39
CA SER A 133 0.13 11.33 -13.46
C SER A 133 -0.12 10.60 -14.78
N ASN A 134 -1.19 10.97 -15.47
CA ASN A 134 -1.47 10.42 -16.79
C ASN A 134 -0.34 10.80 -17.76
N LEU A 135 0.10 9.83 -18.55
CA LEU A 135 1.05 10.07 -19.62
C LEU A 135 0.48 11.12 -20.59
N PRO A 136 1.33 12.03 -21.13
CA PRO A 136 0.93 12.89 -22.23
C PRO A 136 0.36 12.07 -23.39
N PRO A 137 -0.54 12.63 -24.23
CA PRO A 137 -1.04 11.92 -25.40
C PRO A 137 0.08 11.58 -26.38
N ALA A 138 -0.02 10.44 -27.06
CA ALA A 138 0.89 10.03 -28.12
C ALA A 138 0.68 10.89 -29.38
N ILE A 139 1.34 12.05 -29.43
CA ILE A 139 1.28 12.97 -30.57
C ILE A 139 2.52 12.76 -31.43
N PHE A 140 2.31 12.34 -32.69
CA PHE A 140 3.36 12.19 -33.70
C PHE A 140 3.15 13.11 -34.90
N SER A 141 2.49 14.25 -34.68
CA SER A 141 2.13 15.18 -35.76
C SER A 141 3.34 15.79 -36.43
N GLU A 142 4.40 16.06 -35.66
CA GLU A 142 5.64 16.65 -36.18
C GLU A 142 6.39 15.66 -37.08
N GLU A 143 6.57 14.41 -36.63
CA GLU A 143 7.25 13.37 -37.41
C GLU A 143 6.47 13.01 -38.68
N LYS A 144 5.13 12.94 -38.60
CA LYS A 144 4.28 12.72 -39.77
C LYS A 144 4.36 13.88 -40.75
N ALA A 145 4.38 15.13 -40.27
CA ALA A 145 4.55 16.30 -41.12
C ALA A 145 5.93 16.32 -41.79
N ALA A 146 7.00 15.93 -41.07
CA ALA A 146 8.34 15.82 -41.61
C ALA A 146 8.42 14.75 -42.72
N ILE A 147 7.82 13.57 -42.50
CA ILE A 147 7.72 12.52 -43.53
C ILE A 147 6.98 13.05 -44.77
N ALA A 148 5.84 13.73 -44.59
CA ALA A 148 5.07 14.28 -45.70
C ALA A 148 5.88 15.32 -46.51
N GLN A 149 6.64 16.20 -45.82
CA GLN A 149 7.54 17.15 -46.48
C GLN A 149 8.64 16.44 -47.27
N CYS A 150 9.29 15.42 -46.70
CA CYS A 150 10.31 14.64 -47.40
C CYS A 150 9.75 13.87 -48.60
N GLN A 151 8.54 13.31 -48.49
CA GLN A 151 7.85 12.65 -49.61
C GLN A 151 7.57 13.63 -50.75
N LEU A 152 7.11 14.84 -50.43
CA LEU A 152 6.89 15.89 -51.42
C LEU A 152 8.19 16.33 -52.10
N LYS A 153 9.28 16.51 -51.35
CA LYS A 153 10.59 16.81 -51.94
C LYS A 153 11.07 15.70 -52.87
N LEU A 154 10.90 14.44 -52.47
CA LEU A 154 11.27 13.28 -53.28
C LEU A 154 10.44 13.22 -54.57
N SER A 155 9.13 13.45 -54.48
CA SER A 155 8.28 13.44 -55.68
C SER A 155 8.64 14.58 -56.63
N GLN A 156 8.94 15.77 -56.12
CA GLN A 156 9.44 16.89 -56.91
C GLN A 156 10.77 16.57 -57.59
N ALA A 157 11.75 16.03 -56.85
CA ALA A 157 13.05 15.66 -57.40
C ALA A 157 12.93 14.59 -58.49
N LYS A 158 12.06 13.58 -58.30
CA LYS A 158 11.79 12.54 -59.30
C LYS A 158 11.12 13.12 -60.54
N ALA A 159 10.11 13.98 -60.38
CA ALA A 159 9.44 14.62 -61.50
C ALA A 159 10.39 15.51 -62.33
N ILE A 160 11.29 16.26 -61.68
CA ILE A 160 12.30 17.07 -62.37
C ILE A 160 13.27 16.17 -63.13
N LEU A 161 13.76 15.09 -62.52
CA LEU A 161 14.65 14.14 -63.17
C LEU A 161 13.98 13.51 -64.38
N GLU A 162 12.78 12.96 -64.23
CA GLU A 162 12.03 12.32 -65.32
C GLU A 162 11.74 13.31 -66.47
N GLY A 163 11.38 14.55 -66.14
CA GLY A 163 11.11 15.59 -67.14
C GLY A 163 12.35 16.07 -67.90
N ARG A 164 13.52 16.14 -67.24
CA ARG A 164 14.77 16.62 -67.86
C ARG A 164 15.62 15.53 -68.50
N THR A 165 15.52 14.29 -68.05
CA THR A 165 16.28 13.15 -68.59
C THR A 165 16.22 13.05 -70.13
N PRO A 166 15.05 13.10 -70.81
CA PRO A 166 15.02 12.98 -72.27
C PRO A 166 15.73 14.13 -72.99
N LEU A 167 15.67 15.35 -72.45
CA LEU A 167 16.32 16.54 -73.02
C LEU A 167 17.85 16.51 -72.83
N LEU A 168 18.29 15.99 -71.68
CA LEU A 168 19.72 15.90 -71.34
C LEU A 168 20.41 14.71 -72.00
N GLN A 169 19.67 13.68 -72.41
CA GLN A 169 20.22 12.54 -73.16
C GLN A 169 20.29 12.80 -74.68
N SER A 170 19.55 13.78 -75.20
CA SER A 170 19.62 14.15 -76.60
C SER A 170 20.75 15.15 -76.87
N ASP A 171 21.49 14.95 -77.96
CA ASP A 171 22.48 15.91 -78.46
C ASP A 171 21.83 17.27 -78.73
N ASN A 172 22.56 18.36 -78.48
CA ASN A 172 22.10 19.69 -78.83
C ASN A 172 21.99 19.81 -80.37
N PRO A 173 20.77 19.94 -80.93
CA PRO A 173 20.57 19.91 -82.39
C PRO A 173 21.25 21.09 -83.09
N GLN A 174 21.39 22.23 -82.41
CA GLN A 174 21.99 23.43 -82.98
C GLN A 174 23.50 23.30 -83.08
N VAL A 175 24.16 22.80 -82.04
CA VAL A 175 25.62 22.56 -82.04
C VAL A 175 25.98 21.44 -83.01
N ARG A 176 25.14 20.40 -83.12
CA ARG A 176 25.31 19.34 -84.11
C ARG A 176 25.20 19.87 -85.54
N ALA A 177 24.21 20.70 -85.84
CA ALA A 177 24.07 21.32 -87.16
C ALA A 177 25.26 22.24 -87.50
N GLU A 178 25.84 22.95 -86.52
CA GLU A 178 27.08 23.72 -86.72
C GLU A 178 28.27 22.83 -87.07
N MET A 179 28.41 21.69 -86.38
CA MET A 179 29.46 20.71 -86.66
C MET A 179 29.31 20.09 -88.06
N GLU A 180 28.10 19.67 -88.43
CA GLU A 180 27.81 19.13 -89.78
C GLU A 180 28.09 20.16 -90.88
N ARG A 181 27.80 21.45 -90.64
CA ARG A 181 28.16 22.55 -91.57
C ARG A 181 29.67 22.74 -91.69
N ALA A 182 30.40 22.70 -90.57
CA ALA A 182 31.85 22.82 -90.57
C ALA A 182 32.51 21.61 -91.26
N GLU A 183 31.95 20.41 -91.09
CA GLU A 183 32.40 19.19 -91.75
C GLU A 183 32.18 19.26 -93.27
N ALA A 184 30.99 19.67 -93.71
CA ALA A 184 30.72 19.89 -95.13
C ALA A 184 31.66 20.94 -95.74
N GLY A 185 31.95 22.03 -95.00
CA GLY A 185 32.93 23.05 -95.40
C GLY A 185 34.35 22.49 -95.57
N LEU A 186 34.79 21.64 -94.64
CA LEU A 186 36.07 20.95 -94.72
C LEU A 186 36.12 20.00 -95.92
N GLN A 187 35.05 19.24 -96.20
CA GLN A 187 34.99 18.35 -97.36
C GLN A 187 35.14 19.11 -98.68
N ILE A 188 34.46 20.26 -98.83
CA ILE A 188 34.58 21.13 -100.00
C ILE A 188 36.02 21.67 -100.12
N ALA A 189 36.61 22.15 -99.02
CA ALA A 189 37.99 22.63 -99.03
C ALA A 189 38.99 21.51 -99.40
N THR A 190 38.76 20.29 -98.90
CA THR A 190 39.58 19.10 -99.21
C THR A 190 39.53 18.76 -100.69
N GLN A 191 38.33 18.79 -101.31
CA GLN A 191 38.17 18.56 -102.74
C GLN A 191 38.90 19.63 -103.56
N LYS A 192 38.78 20.92 -103.20
CA LYS A 192 39.49 22.01 -103.88
C LYS A 192 41.02 21.87 -103.82
N VAL A 193 41.57 21.45 -102.67
CA VAL A 193 43.01 21.17 -102.53
C VAL A 193 43.40 20.04 -103.49
N GLN A 194 42.66 18.93 -103.48
CA GLN A 194 42.94 17.77 -104.34
C GLN A 194 42.86 18.11 -105.84
N GLU A 195 41.83 18.86 -106.27
CA GLU A 195 41.67 19.31 -107.65
C GLU A 195 42.83 20.22 -108.10
N GLN A 196 43.24 21.17 -107.25
CA GLN A 196 44.34 22.08 -107.56
C GLN A 196 45.69 21.35 -107.59
N GLU A 197 45.91 20.37 -106.71
CA GLU A 197 47.11 19.52 -106.73
C GLU A 197 47.19 18.67 -108.00
N GLN A 198 46.08 18.08 -108.43
CA GLN A 198 45.99 17.32 -109.68
C GLN A 198 46.22 18.21 -110.91
N LEU A 199 45.67 19.42 -110.92
CA LEU A 199 45.89 20.41 -111.97
C LEU A 199 47.38 20.79 -112.07
N ILE A 200 48.03 21.07 -110.95
CA ILE A 200 49.48 21.39 -110.90
C ILE A 200 50.30 20.20 -111.39
N ALA A 201 49.96 18.97 -110.98
CA ALA A 201 50.62 17.76 -111.45
C ALA A 201 50.51 17.62 -112.99
N GLY A 202 49.31 17.75 -113.55
CA GLY A 202 49.10 17.70 -115.00
C GLY A 202 49.81 18.82 -115.77
N MET A 203 49.88 20.04 -115.21
CA MET A 203 50.63 21.15 -115.82
C MET A 203 52.16 20.93 -115.80
N ARG A 204 52.69 20.29 -114.76
CA ARG A 204 54.10 19.88 -114.69
C ARG A 204 54.41 18.83 -115.74
N ASP A 205 53.53 17.85 -115.93
CA ASP A 205 53.67 16.81 -116.96
C ASP A 205 53.66 17.39 -118.38
N MET A 206 52.85 18.43 -118.62
CA MET A 206 52.78 19.16 -119.89
C MET A 206 53.91 20.18 -120.12
N LYS A 207 54.88 20.31 -119.20
CA LYS A 207 56.00 21.26 -119.27
C LYS A 207 55.56 22.71 -119.51
N MET A 208 54.49 23.15 -118.84
CA MET A 208 54.04 24.55 -118.91
C MET A 208 55.11 25.54 -118.44
N GLN A 209 54.96 26.80 -118.85
CA GLN A 209 55.90 27.87 -118.51
C GLN A 209 56.04 28.06 -116.98
N PRO A 210 57.25 28.35 -116.48
CA PRO A 210 57.53 28.41 -115.04
C PRO A 210 56.75 29.50 -114.31
N ALA A 211 56.43 30.62 -114.96
CA ALA A 211 55.62 31.69 -114.36
C ALA A 211 54.18 31.25 -114.05
N ILE A 212 53.60 30.40 -114.91
CA ILE A 212 52.24 29.85 -114.73
C ILE A 212 52.24 28.88 -113.54
N LEU A 213 53.26 28.03 -113.45
CA LEU A 213 53.42 27.11 -112.31
C LEU A 213 53.54 27.87 -110.98
N GLN A 214 54.29 28.98 -110.93
CA GLN A 214 54.41 29.80 -109.72
C GLN A 214 53.08 30.45 -109.29
N HIS A 215 52.28 30.94 -110.25
CA HIS A 215 50.95 31.48 -109.96
C HIS A 215 50.02 30.40 -109.37
N GLU A 216 50.00 29.22 -109.98
CA GLU A 216 49.15 28.11 -109.54
C GLU A 216 49.60 27.51 -108.21
N GLU A 217 50.91 27.50 -107.93
CA GLU A 217 51.46 27.16 -106.62
C GLU A 217 51.09 28.20 -105.54
N ALA A 218 51.06 29.49 -105.89
CA ALA A 218 50.58 30.54 -104.97
C ALA A 218 49.07 30.37 -104.67
N LYS A 219 48.28 30.00 -105.68
CA LYS A 219 46.86 29.67 -105.52
C LYS A 219 46.65 28.43 -104.64
N LEU A 220 47.46 27.39 -104.80
CA LEU A 220 47.44 26.23 -103.91
C LEU A 220 47.71 26.63 -102.46
N ARG A 221 48.71 27.48 -102.20
CA ARG A 221 48.96 28.00 -100.83
C ARG A 221 47.77 28.75 -100.26
N GLN A 222 47.06 29.53 -101.07
CA GLN A 222 45.83 30.19 -100.64
C GLN A 222 44.75 29.18 -100.25
N ILE A 223 44.49 28.17 -101.10
CA ILE A 223 43.51 27.12 -100.84
C ILE A 223 43.92 26.29 -99.60
N GLN A 224 45.21 26.04 -99.39
CA GLN A 224 45.72 25.38 -98.19
C GLN A 224 45.43 26.19 -96.92
N SER A 225 45.55 27.53 -96.97
CA SER A 225 45.19 28.38 -95.84
C SER A 225 43.67 28.34 -95.54
N GLU A 226 42.82 28.27 -96.56
CA GLU A 226 41.35 28.08 -96.41
C GLU A 226 41.02 26.70 -95.82
N TYR A 227 41.75 25.65 -96.23
CA TYR A 227 41.64 24.31 -95.64
C TYR A 227 42.02 24.31 -94.16
N GLU A 228 43.11 24.96 -93.77
CA GLU A 228 43.49 25.06 -92.35
C GLU A 228 42.47 25.84 -91.52
N GLN A 229 41.89 26.91 -92.07
CA GLN A 229 40.81 27.66 -91.41
C GLN A 229 39.55 26.80 -91.21
N THR A 230 39.10 26.09 -92.24
CA THR A 230 37.93 25.20 -92.14
C THR A 230 38.18 24.02 -91.20
N ARG A 231 39.41 23.50 -91.15
CA ARG A 231 39.83 22.49 -90.19
C ARG A 231 39.77 22.99 -88.75
N SER A 232 40.30 24.19 -88.49
CA SER A 232 40.21 24.81 -87.17
C SER A 232 38.75 25.05 -86.75
N ALA A 233 37.90 25.48 -87.68
CA ALA A 233 36.47 25.65 -87.43
C ALA A 233 35.77 24.33 -87.07
N LEU A 234 36.11 23.23 -87.76
CA LEU A 234 35.62 21.90 -87.40
C LEU A 234 36.07 21.49 -86.00
N ASP A 235 37.35 21.66 -85.67
CA ASP A 235 37.88 21.31 -84.35
C ASP A 235 37.20 22.12 -83.23
N GLN A 236 36.94 23.42 -83.46
CA GLN A 236 36.16 24.25 -82.54
C GLN A 236 34.71 23.75 -82.38
N SER A 237 34.04 23.39 -83.48
CA SER A 237 32.66 22.87 -83.42
C SER A 237 32.57 21.53 -82.67
N LYS A 238 33.55 20.64 -82.87
CA LYS A 238 33.68 19.37 -82.13
C LYS A 238 33.93 19.62 -80.64
N ALA A 239 34.79 20.58 -80.31
CA ALA A 239 35.04 20.96 -78.92
C ALA A 239 33.76 21.49 -78.24
N LYS A 240 32.97 22.32 -78.93
CA LYS A 240 31.67 22.83 -78.43
C LYS A 240 30.64 21.70 -78.22
N LEU A 241 30.58 20.73 -79.13
CA LEU A 241 29.68 19.58 -78.99
C LEU A 241 30.07 18.75 -77.76
N ASN A 242 31.37 18.44 -77.62
CA ASN A 242 31.88 17.69 -76.47
C ASN A 242 31.67 18.45 -75.15
N SER A 243 31.87 19.77 -75.11
CA SER A 243 31.61 20.56 -73.91
C SER A 243 30.13 20.54 -73.53
N SER A 244 29.23 20.68 -74.51
CA SER A 244 27.78 20.58 -74.29
C SER A 244 27.38 19.20 -73.74
N ALA A 245 27.95 18.12 -74.26
CA ALA A 245 27.67 16.76 -73.77
C ALA A 245 28.14 16.55 -72.31
N ILE A 246 29.29 17.12 -71.95
CA ILE A 246 29.81 17.08 -70.57
C ILE A 246 28.89 17.86 -69.63
N GLU A 247 28.44 19.06 -70.02
CA GLU A 247 27.51 19.87 -69.22
C GLU A 247 26.18 19.13 -68.98
N GLN A 248 25.60 18.53 -70.02
CA GLN A 248 24.39 17.72 -69.91
C GLN A 248 24.58 16.52 -68.97
N GLN A 249 25.73 15.82 -69.07
CA GLN A 249 26.05 14.70 -68.19
C GLN A 249 26.21 15.13 -66.73
N GLN A 250 26.86 16.27 -66.48
CA GLN A 250 26.98 16.85 -65.14
C GLN A 250 25.63 17.23 -64.56
N GLU A 251 24.75 17.86 -65.33
CA GLU A 251 23.40 18.21 -64.89
C GLU A 251 22.59 16.94 -64.52
N LEU A 252 22.63 15.91 -65.36
CA LEU A 252 21.95 14.64 -65.09
C LEU A 252 22.47 14.00 -63.80
N GLN A 253 23.78 14.00 -63.57
CA GLN A 253 24.37 13.50 -62.32
C GLN A 253 23.91 14.31 -61.10
N GLN A 254 23.82 15.63 -61.20
CA GLN A 254 23.30 16.49 -60.12
C GLN A 254 21.85 16.16 -59.80
N LEU A 255 21.00 15.98 -60.82
CA LEU A 255 19.59 15.59 -60.62
C LEU A 255 19.46 14.21 -59.98
N GLN A 256 20.27 13.24 -60.40
CA GLN A 256 20.30 11.90 -59.78
C GLN A 256 20.73 11.97 -58.31
N LEU A 257 21.73 12.79 -58.00
CA LEU A 257 22.20 13.01 -56.64
C LEU A 257 21.11 13.68 -55.79
N ALA A 258 20.39 14.66 -56.34
CA ALA A 258 19.26 15.30 -55.66
C ALA A 258 18.15 14.30 -55.29
N VAL A 259 17.82 13.36 -56.18
CA VAL A 259 16.87 12.27 -55.86
C VAL A 259 17.39 11.39 -54.73
N LYS A 260 18.67 10.99 -54.76
CA LYS A 260 19.28 10.17 -53.70
C LYS A 260 19.30 10.90 -52.35
N ILE A 261 19.57 12.20 -52.33
CA ILE A 261 19.48 13.00 -51.10
C ILE A 261 18.05 13.00 -50.57
N ALA A 262 17.05 13.27 -51.43
CA ALA A 262 15.65 13.27 -51.01
C ALA A 262 15.19 11.90 -50.49
N GLU A 263 15.66 10.80 -51.08
CA GLU A 263 15.44 9.43 -50.58
C GLU A 263 16.08 9.20 -49.21
N SER A 264 17.31 9.68 -49.00
CA SER A 264 18.00 9.58 -47.71
C SER A 264 17.29 10.41 -46.62
N GLU A 265 16.81 11.61 -46.95
CA GLU A 265 16.02 12.46 -46.03
C GLU A 265 14.72 11.77 -45.62
N LEU A 266 14.00 11.18 -46.58
CA LEU A 266 12.79 10.43 -46.29
C LEU A 266 13.08 9.23 -45.36
N SER A 267 14.12 8.45 -45.65
CA SER A 267 14.52 7.32 -44.82
C SER A 267 14.86 7.75 -43.38
N LEU A 268 15.59 8.87 -43.23
CA LEU A 268 15.90 9.44 -41.92
C LEU A 268 14.63 9.87 -41.16
N SER A 269 13.68 10.52 -41.83
CA SER A 269 12.41 10.94 -41.22
C SER A 269 11.58 9.74 -40.75
N MET A 270 11.55 8.65 -41.53
CA MET A 270 10.90 7.39 -41.15
C MET A 270 11.58 6.75 -39.95
N SER A 271 12.91 6.72 -39.91
CA SER A 271 13.67 6.20 -38.77
C SER A 271 13.37 6.99 -37.49
N ARG A 272 13.31 8.33 -37.58
CA ARG A 272 12.93 9.19 -36.46
C ARG A 272 11.51 8.90 -35.96
N PHE A 273 10.55 8.70 -36.86
CA PHE A 273 9.18 8.33 -36.51
C PHE A 273 9.13 6.98 -35.78
N THR A 274 9.82 5.95 -36.28
CA THR A 274 9.90 4.64 -35.61
C THR A 274 10.54 4.75 -34.24
N ALA A 275 11.60 5.58 -34.10
CA ALA A 275 12.24 5.83 -32.80
C ALA A 275 11.31 6.58 -31.83
N ALA A 276 10.47 7.50 -32.31
CA ALA A 276 9.46 8.16 -31.49
C ALA A 276 8.38 7.17 -31.04
N GLN A 277 7.93 6.28 -31.92
CA GLN A 277 6.98 5.21 -31.56
C GLN A 277 7.54 4.26 -30.49
N SER A 278 8.76 3.76 -30.66
CA SER A 278 9.37 2.85 -29.68
C SER A 278 9.61 3.53 -28.34
N ARG A 279 10.05 4.80 -28.33
CA ARG A 279 10.15 5.59 -27.09
C ARG A 279 8.79 5.73 -26.40
N ARG A 280 7.72 5.92 -27.17
CA ARG A 280 6.37 6.00 -26.62
C ARG A 280 5.93 4.69 -26.00
N GLU A 281 6.16 3.57 -26.67
CA GLU A 281 5.85 2.23 -26.17
C GLU A 281 6.57 1.94 -24.85
N LEU A 282 7.85 2.34 -24.73
CA LEU A 282 8.61 2.19 -23.48
C LEU A 282 7.98 3.00 -22.33
N LEU A 283 7.61 4.26 -22.58
CA LEU A 283 6.96 5.10 -21.56
C LEU A 283 5.60 4.53 -21.13
N GLU A 284 4.83 3.99 -22.06
CA GLU A 284 3.55 3.34 -21.77
C GLU A 284 3.74 2.05 -20.96
N TYR A 285 4.74 1.26 -21.30
CA TYR A 285 5.12 0.06 -20.55
C TYR A 285 5.53 0.42 -19.12
N ASP A 286 6.42 1.41 -18.94
CA ASP A 286 6.90 1.84 -17.63
C ASP A 286 5.75 2.37 -16.76
N ALA A 287 4.88 3.21 -17.33
CA ALA A 287 3.70 3.71 -16.62
C ALA A 287 2.74 2.57 -16.23
N ASN A 288 2.55 1.57 -17.10
CA ASN A 288 1.73 0.40 -16.79
C ASN A 288 2.35 -0.40 -15.63
N VAL A 289 3.65 -0.68 -15.67
CA VAL A 289 4.37 -1.35 -14.59
C VAL A 289 4.27 -0.58 -13.28
N GLU A 290 4.41 0.75 -13.31
CA GLU A 290 4.21 1.58 -12.12
C GLU A 290 2.79 1.50 -11.57
N SER A 291 1.77 1.53 -12.43
CA SER A 291 0.37 1.42 -12.03
C SER A 291 0.09 0.08 -11.33
N ILE A 292 0.67 -1.01 -11.83
CA ILE A 292 0.58 -2.34 -11.23
C ILE A 292 1.32 -2.38 -9.89
N LYS A 293 2.53 -1.82 -9.80
CA LYS A 293 3.28 -1.76 -8.54
C LYS A 293 2.50 -1.00 -7.46
N ARG A 294 1.87 0.14 -7.82
CA ARG A 294 1.04 0.91 -6.89
C ARG A 294 -0.19 0.14 -6.44
N SER A 295 -0.91 -0.51 -7.36
CA SER A 295 -2.09 -1.30 -6.99
C SER A 295 -1.75 -2.51 -6.13
N GLN A 296 -0.63 -3.20 -6.40
CA GLN A 296 -0.13 -4.28 -5.55
C GLN A 296 0.25 -3.78 -4.16
N TYR A 297 0.94 -2.65 -4.07
CA TYR A 297 1.30 -2.06 -2.78
C TYR A 297 0.06 -1.66 -1.97
N GLN A 298 -0.95 -1.07 -2.61
CA GLN A 298 -2.23 -0.76 -1.97
C GLN A 298 -2.93 -2.03 -1.45
N ALA A 299 -2.99 -3.09 -2.26
CA ALA A 299 -3.57 -4.36 -1.84
C ALA A 299 -2.82 -4.98 -0.65
N GLN A 300 -1.48 -4.88 -0.62
CA GLN A 300 -0.68 -5.34 0.53
C GLN A 300 -1.00 -4.55 1.79
N LEU A 301 -1.07 -3.22 1.72
CA LEU A 301 -1.44 -2.37 2.85
C LEU A 301 -2.85 -2.67 3.38
N GLU A 302 -3.81 -2.92 2.49
CA GLU A 302 -5.17 -3.32 2.87
C GLU A 302 -5.20 -4.67 3.58
N GLN A 303 -4.41 -5.63 3.09
CA GLN A 303 -4.27 -6.93 3.73
C GLN A 303 -3.63 -6.82 5.12
N GLU A 304 -2.57 -6.03 5.27
CA GLU A 304 -1.92 -5.77 6.55
C GLU A 304 -2.87 -5.09 7.53
N PHE A 305 -3.59 -4.07 7.09
CA PHE A 305 -4.58 -3.39 7.91
C PHE A 305 -5.69 -4.34 8.36
N SER A 306 -6.18 -5.21 7.48
CA SER A 306 -7.16 -6.26 7.83
C SER A 306 -6.62 -7.24 8.88
N ARG A 307 -5.35 -7.68 8.73
CA ARG A 307 -4.69 -8.52 9.74
C ARG A 307 -4.57 -7.83 11.09
N GLN A 308 -4.17 -6.57 11.11
CA GLN A 308 -4.07 -5.79 12.35
C GLN A 308 -5.44 -5.60 13.02
N GLN A 309 -6.52 -5.40 12.25
CA GLN A 309 -7.88 -5.37 12.79
C GLN A 309 -8.28 -6.68 13.47
N GLN A 310 -7.94 -7.83 12.86
CA GLN A 310 -8.24 -9.12 13.45
C GLN A 310 -7.47 -9.33 14.77
N GLN A 311 -6.19 -8.97 14.81
CA GLN A 311 -5.37 -9.03 16.02
C GLN A 311 -5.91 -8.10 17.11
N TYR A 312 -6.28 -6.88 16.74
CA TYR A 312 -6.92 -5.92 17.64
C TYR A 312 -8.21 -6.50 18.24
N ALA A 313 -9.10 -7.06 17.42
CA ALA A 313 -10.32 -7.70 17.87
C ALA A 313 -10.07 -8.94 18.75
N GLN A 314 -9.01 -9.71 18.51
CA GLN A 314 -8.60 -10.81 19.39
C GLN A 314 -8.14 -10.29 20.76
N SER A 315 -7.29 -9.25 20.78
CA SER A 315 -6.78 -8.67 22.03
C SER A 315 -7.87 -8.04 22.89
N ILE A 316 -8.90 -7.44 22.28
CA ILE A 316 -10.10 -6.98 23.00
C ILE A 316 -10.82 -8.17 23.64
N ARG A 317 -11.09 -9.23 22.87
CA ARG A 317 -11.77 -10.43 23.39
C ARG A 317 -11.00 -11.08 24.53
N GLU A 318 -9.67 -11.15 24.42
CA GLU A 318 -8.82 -11.69 25.48
C GLU A 318 -8.88 -10.82 26.75
N LYS A 319 -8.82 -9.49 26.60
CA LYS A 319 -9.00 -8.54 27.71
C LYS A 319 -10.37 -8.74 28.38
N ASP A 320 -11.43 -8.84 27.59
CA ASP A 320 -12.79 -9.04 28.10
C ASP A 320 -12.94 -10.37 28.82
N TYR A 321 -12.33 -11.44 28.29
CA TYR A 321 -12.30 -12.75 28.94
C TYR A 321 -11.58 -12.69 30.29
N GLN A 322 -10.40 -12.04 30.35
CA GLN A 322 -9.66 -11.86 31.61
C GLN A 322 -10.48 -11.07 32.64
N LEU A 323 -11.15 -10.00 32.21
CA LEU A 323 -12.04 -9.21 33.07
C LEU A 323 -13.22 -10.05 33.58
N ALA A 324 -13.86 -10.83 32.72
CA ALA A 324 -14.94 -11.72 33.11
C ALA A 324 -14.47 -12.77 34.14
N GLN A 325 -13.29 -13.36 33.93
CA GLN A 325 -12.70 -14.34 34.85
C GLN A 325 -12.37 -13.72 36.22
N LEU A 326 -11.83 -12.50 36.26
CA LEU A 326 -11.60 -11.78 37.52
C LEU A 326 -12.89 -11.34 38.20
N ASN A 327 -13.93 -10.99 37.45
CA ASN A 327 -15.24 -10.66 38.02
C ASN A 327 -15.90 -11.89 38.66
N ILE A 328 -15.75 -13.07 38.06
CA ILE A 328 -16.20 -14.34 38.65
C ILE A 328 -15.45 -14.62 39.95
N SER A 329 -14.12 -14.43 39.98
CA SER A 329 -13.34 -14.65 41.20
C SER A 329 -13.69 -13.65 42.31
N LEU A 330 -13.97 -12.40 41.93
CA LEU A 330 -14.45 -11.37 42.84
C LEU A 330 -15.81 -11.73 43.44
N ALA A 331 -16.78 -12.14 42.62
CA ALA A 331 -18.10 -12.58 43.10
C ALA A 331 -17.98 -13.76 44.08
N ASN A 332 -17.15 -14.75 43.77
CA ASN A 332 -16.89 -15.88 44.67
C ASN A 332 -16.29 -15.46 46.03
N ILE A 333 -15.43 -14.44 46.07
CA ILE A 333 -14.87 -13.92 47.33
C ILE A 333 -15.92 -13.13 48.09
N GLU A 334 -16.77 -12.37 47.39
CA GLU A 334 -17.90 -11.66 48.00
C GLU A 334 -18.90 -12.62 48.64
N ASP A 335 -19.21 -13.73 47.97
CA ASP A 335 -20.05 -14.79 48.52
C ASP A 335 -19.42 -15.41 49.77
N LYS A 336 -18.11 -15.69 49.76
CA LYS A 336 -17.39 -16.19 50.94
C LYS A 336 -17.38 -15.19 52.10
N LEU A 337 -17.16 -13.91 51.81
CA LEU A 337 -17.22 -12.83 52.81
C LEU A 337 -18.62 -12.72 53.42
N ALA A 338 -19.68 -12.88 52.62
CA ALA A 338 -21.06 -12.88 53.07
C ALA A 338 -21.41 -14.12 53.92
N GLN A 339 -20.76 -15.26 53.65
CA GLN A 339 -20.91 -16.50 54.43
C GLN A 339 -20.18 -16.48 55.79
N ILE A 340 -19.26 -15.53 56.04
CA ILE A 340 -18.60 -15.43 57.35
C ILE A 340 -19.63 -15.07 58.42
N PRO A 341 -19.86 -15.95 59.42
CA PRO A 341 -20.85 -15.70 60.45
C PRO A 341 -20.46 -14.47 61.28
N LEU A 342 -21.41 -13.55 61.43
CA LEU A 342 -21.27 -12.32 62.21
C LEU A 342 -22.41 -12.23 63.23
N VAL A 343 -22.12 -12.48 64.51
CA VAL A 343 -23.15 -12.43 65.55
C VAL A 343 -23.07 -11.11 66.28
N ARG A 344 -24.20 -10.37 66.33
CA ARG A 344 -24.31 -9.05 66.98
C ARG A 344 -25.15 -9.11 68.25
N SER A 345 -24.88 -8.20 69.18
CA SER A 345 -25.68 -8.04 70.39
C SER A 345 -27.08 -7.51 70.05
N PRO A 346 -28.13 -8.12 70.58
CA PRO A 346 -29.50 -7.65 70.34
C PRO A 346 -29.85 -6.39 71.15
N ARG A 347 -29.07 -6.05 72.17
CA ARG A 347 -29.30 -4.94 73.10
C ARG A 347 -28.02 -4.42 73.76
N ASP A 348 -28.11 -3.24 74.35
CA ASP A 348 -27.09 -2.66 75.22
C ASP A 348 -27.03 -3.35 76.59
N GLY A 349 -25.86 -3.39 77.22
CA GLY A 349 -25.67 -3.92 78.57
C GLY A 349 -24.22 -4.28 78.87
N TYR A 350 -24.00 -5.07 79.93
CA TYR A 350 -22.70 -5.55 80.37
C TYR A 350 -22.66 -7.07 80.39
N ILE A 351 -21.49 -7.64 80.10
CA ILE A 351 -21.31 -9.09 80.13
C ILE A 351 -21.04 -9.53 81.56
N ARG A 352 -21.99 -10.26 82.13
CA ARG A 352 -21.90 -10.74 83.52
C ARG A 352 -21.08 -12.02 83.65
N ARG A 353 -21.17 -12.91 82.66
CA ARG A 353 -20.48 -14.20 82.63
C ARG A 353 -20.41 -14.74 81.22
N VAL A 354 -19.25 -15.27 80.86
CA VAL A 354 -19.01 -16.08 79.66
C VAL A 354 -18.72 -17.51 80.12
N LYS A 355 -19.57 -18.46 79.73
CA LYS A 355 -19.29 -19.87 80.05
C LYS A 355 -18.06 -20.35 79.25
N PRO A 356 -17.27 -21.30 79.78
CA PRO A 356 -16.22 -21.94 78.99
C PRO A 356 -16.84 -22.61 77.75
N TRP A 357 -16.09 -22.61 76.66
CA TRP A 357 -16.50 -23.22 75.40
C TRP A 357 -16.71 -24.72 75.55
N ILE A 358 -17.83 -25.22 75.04
CA ILE A 358 -18.14 -26.65 74.97
C ILE A 358 -18.08 -27.03 73.49
N GLY A 359 -17.09 -27.84 73.12
CA GLY A 359 -16.81 -28.21 71.74
C GLY A 359 -17.25 -29.62 71.40
N ASN A 360 -17.82 -29.79 70.20
CA ASN A 360 -18.02 -31.09 69.57
C ASN A 360 -17.70 -30.95 68.07
N ASN A 361 -16.82 -31.81 67.53
CA ASN A 361 -16.48 -31.90 66.10
C ASN A 361 -16.17 -30.55 65.42
N GLY A 362 -15.31 -29.72 66.03
CA GLY A 362 -14.85 -28.46 65.42
C GLY A 362 -15.84 -27.29 65.47
N ARG A 363 -16.98 -27.43 66.17
CA ARG A 363 -17.87 -26.31 66.53
C ARG A 363 -17.91 -26.15 68.04
N TYR A 364 -17.68 -24.94 68.50
CA TYR A 364 -17.69 -24.57 69.92
C TYR A 364 -18.92 -23.75 70.24
N THR A 365 -19.57 -24.07 71.36
CA THR A 365 -20.72 -23.31 71.87
C THR A 365 -20.41 -22.70 73.23
N THR A 366 -20.78 -21.44 73.43
CA THR A 366 -20.70 -20.76 74.73
C THR A 366 -22.01 -20.06 75.04
N THR A 367 -22.36 -19.93 76.32
CA THR A 367 -23.49 -19.12 76.76
C THR A 367 -23.00 -17.86 77.43
N ILE A 368 -23.43 -16.70 76.91
CA ILE A 368 -23.11 -15.40 77.49
C ILE A 368 -24.35 -14.84 78.18
N THR A 369 -24.16 -14.29 79.38
CA THR A 369 -25.23 -13.61 80.12
C THR A 369 -25.01 -12.10 80.10
N ILE A 370 -25.91 -11.36 79.47
CA ILE A 370 -25.88 -9.89 79.34
C ILE A 370 -26.85 -9.28 80.35
N THR A 371 -26.46 -8.23 81.07
CA THR A 371 -27.28 -7.51 82.07
C THR A 371 -27.19 -6.00 81.89
N SER A 372 -28.27 -5.24 82.06
CA SER A 372 -28.26 -3.78 81.86
C SER A 372 -27.46 -2.97 82.89
N ASN A 373 -27.29 -3.49 84.12
CA ASN A 373 -26.69 -2.73 85.23
C ASN A 373 -25.42 -3.43 85.79
N LEU A 374 -24.36 -2.66 86.01
CA LEU A 374 -23.11 -3.11 86.63
C LEU A 374 -23.31 -3.28 88.15
N SER A 375 -23.61 -4.48 88.62
CA SER A 375 -23.61 -4.78 90.06
C SER A 375 -22.18 -5.09 90.51
N SER A 376 -21.41 -4.06 90.92
CA SER A 376 -20.14 -4.24 91.61
C SER A 376 -20.37 -4.81 93.01
N LYS A 377 -20.24 -6.12 93.16
CA LYS A 377 -20.18 -6.74 94.49
C LYS A 377 -19.33 -8.01 94.45
N ASN A 378 -18.04 -7.82 94.69
CA ASN A 378 -17.25 -8.70 95.55
C ASN A 378 -15.89 -8.06 95.82
N GLY A 379 -15.81 -7.35 96.95
CA GLY A 379 -14.59 -7.26 97.72
C GLY A 379 -14.67 -8.31 98.83
N ASN A 380 -13.58 -9.04 99.07
CA ASN A 380 -13.08 -9.14 100.43
C ASN A 380 -11.57 -9.36 100.46
N SER A 381 -10.97 -8.59 101.35
CA SER A 381 -9.57 -8.37 101.64
C SER A 381 -8.98 -9.40 102.59
N SER A 382 -7.68 -9.68 102.45
CA SER A 382 -6.81 -9.96 103.60
C SER A 382 -5.35 -9.57 103.33
N SER A 383 -4.90 -8.56 104.09
CA SER A 383 -3.57 -8.33 104.68
C SER A 383 -2.28 -8.29 103.82
N ALA A 384 -1.71 -7.08 103.75
CA ALA A 384 -0.30 -6.69 103.53
C ALA A 384 0.65 -7.32 104.58
N SER A 385 2.00 -7.47 104.47
CA SER A 385 3.14 -6.97 103.65
C SER A 385 4.43 -7.63 104.25
N PRO A 386 5.72 -7.34 103.88
CA PRO A 386 6.35 -6.73 102.70
C PRO A 386 7.66 -7.45 102.19
N ALA A 387 8.24 -6.86 101.13
CA ALA A 387 9.66 -6.76 100.77
C ALA A 387 10.40 -7.93 100.07
N SER A 388 10.72 -7.74 98.79
CA SER A 388 12.12 -7.56 98.31
C SER A 388 12.18 -7.21 96.82
N SER A 389 12.80 -6.08 96.50
CA SER A 389 13.30 -5.68 95.17
C SER A 389 14.42 -6.63 94.70
N PRO A 390 14.68 -6.76 93.38
CA PRO A 390 15.59 -5.82 92.70
C PRO A 390 15.07 -5.38 91.30
N LYS A 391 15.13 -4.08 90.98
CA LYS A 391 16.15 -3.41 90.13
C LYS A 391 16.33 -3.95 88.70
N THR A 392 15.87 -3.11 87.76
CA THR A 392 16.56 -2.64 86.54
C THR A 392 16.72 -3.60 85.34
N SER A 393 16.01 -3.32 84.24
CA SER A 393 16.66 -2.83 83.01
C SER A 393 15.63 -2.29 82.01
N THR A 394 15.71 -0.97 81.84
CA THR A 394 15.47 -0.26 80.58
C THR A 394 16.11 -1.00 79.41
N ASN A 395 15.37 -1.20 78.32
CA ASN A 395 16.00 -1.13 77.02
C ASN A 395 15.17 -0.34 76.01
N LYS A 396 15.84 0.62 75.42
CA LYS A 396 15.42 1.61 74.44
C LYS A 396 16.21 1.26 73.18
N SER A 397 15.56 0.89 72.09
CA SER A 397 16.13 0.94 70.73
C SER A 397 14.96 0.91 69.74
N THR A 398 14.57 1.99 69.06
CA THR A 398 15.25 2.73 67.96
C THR A 398 15.32 1.94 66.65
N LYS A 399 14.43 2.32 65.72
CA LYS A 399 14.70 2.72 64.32
C LYS A 399 15.62 1.81 63.48
N ARG A 400 15.04 1.20 62.45
CA ARG A 400 15.39 1.45 61.04
C ARG A 400 14.19 1.23 60.15
#